data_AF-A0A2S0KQY7-F1
#
_entry.id   AF-A0A2S0KQY7-F1
#
_cell.length_a   1.000
_cell.length_b   1.000
_cell.length_c   1.000
_cell.angle_alpha   90.00
_cell.angle_beta   90.00
_cell.angle_gamma   90.00
#
_symmetry.space_group_name_H-M   'P 1'
#
loop_
_entity.id
_entity.type
_entity.pdbx_description
1 polymer ?
#
loop_
_entity_poly.entity_id
_entity_poly.type
_entity_poly.pdbx_seq_one_letter_code
_entity_poly.pdbx_strand_id
1 'polypeptide(L)'
;MKMKHYRWKRFCCRLFLRRSPRNAAVFGFGWLLLAETLPAGIFFFAALPLFGSIPWEWLLVNGAAVGLTVWGYGAAVFGYACSGMARRCFRKVGWYREGAGVMGIFYRLGMLVAAPCLFRQERRAAALFCAVGGVLLSFFYFALLGMLPVNSCPVWYATLAGSLLFTGSLICFRDGRRFRPTALLPLLIFFLYVGGLHFQEVRLDREIREAWAEISSLAGYPADVESFRRREAEGIPLSDPVLDGLIRTSPQQELARLHQAAPEARTGELERFRRTHPDYLRALAAFLELEPQRVRHVREGDLLASVRIPELNAFRDAARYLCVEMAAAGTEREKILKCNDDLLRIRAWCRKDAFLLAKLVGMAVESMRLEALCFPLAAGTLTDDDLIRLPGQGEEWSSALAEAVADEATGFLDCCTYVRSAAEPGQVSKQFRFPLLLRRCFPLEYSIWVRRDFLFGLKFLSRQLNLYRNMPSFTTGNGRYQMACFDDAEALRNKYLLSGMLLSGLDGIHRKQAWIENHKLLTDTAFAIERFRRKYGTLPETLETLVPEFLESPPLSRMDALPVRYERDESSYTLTAFGPPGKNAETFSVRLSVSVGDGIN
;
A
#
# COMPACT_ATOMS: atom_id res chain seq x y z
N MET A 1 -21.05 -65.05 7.13
CA MET A 1 -20.72 -63.93 8.05
C MET A 1 -19.25 -63.87 8.53
N LYS A 2 -18.58 -64.99 8.86
CA LYS A 2 -17.19 -64.99 9.40
C LYS A 2 -16.11 -64.40 8.47
N MET A 3 -16.22 -64.57 7.14
CA MET A 3 -15.24 -64.01 6.18
C MET A 3 -15.28 -62.47 6.05
N LYS A 4 -16.46 -61.84 6.12
CA LYS A 4 -16.59 -60.37 6.14
C LYS A 4 -15.94 -59.78 7.40
N HIS A 5 -16.14 -60.41 8.55
CA HIS A 5 -15.52 -60.00 9.82
C HIS A 5 -13.98 -60.09 9.80
N TYR A 6 -13.41 -61.13 9.18
CA TYR A 6 -11.95 -61.27 9.08
C TYR A 6 -11.31 -60.26 8.12
N ARG A 7 -11.94 -60.00 6.94
CA ARG A 7 -11.48 -58.97 6.00
C ARG A 7 -11.55 -57.57 6.63
N TRP A 8 -12.64 -57.27 7.36
CA TRP A 8 -12.81 -56.02 8.08
C TRP A 8 -11.77 -55.84 9.20
N LYS A 9 -11.53 -56.88 10.00
CA LYS A 9 -10.48 -56.88 11.04
C LYS A 9 -9.08 -56.71 10.45
N ARG A 10 -8.80 -57.30 9.29
CA ARG A 10 -7.50 -57.16 8.58
C ARG A 10 -7.35 -55.75 7.98
N PHE A 11 -8.42 -55.17 7.46
CA PHE A 11 -8.48 -53.80 6.96
C PHE A 11 -8.23 -52.79 8.10
N CYS A 12 -9.00 -52.85 9.19
CA CYS A 12 -8.80 -52.00 10.36
C CYS A 12 -7.40 -52.18 10.99
N CYS A 13 -6.86 -53.41 11.01
CA CYS A 13 -5.49 -53.63 11.50
C CYS A 13 -4.40 -52.98 10.63
N ARG A 14 -4.64 -52.83 9.32
CA ARG A 14 -3.73 -52.12 8.40
C ARG A 14 -3.91 -50.61 8.51
N LEU A 15 -5.16 -50.15 8.55
CA LEU A 15 -5.52 -48.74 8.67
C LEU A 15 -4.96 -48.10 9.95
N PHE A 16 -5.18 -48.73 11.11
CA PHE A 16 -4.74 -48.20 12.41
C PHE A 16 -3.34 -48.67 12.85
N LEU A 17 -2.55 -49.30 11.95
CA LEU A 17 -1.22 -49.83 12.27
C LEU A 17 -1.16 -50.69 13.56
N ARG A 18 -2.26 -51.38 13.93
CA ARG A 18 -2.48 -52.08 15.22
C ARG A 18 -1.41 -53.10 15.60
N ARG A 19 -0.54 -53.46 14.65
CA ARG A 19 0.55 -54.40 14.86
C ARG A 19 1.62 -53.85 15.79
N SER A 20 1.94 -52.56 15.78
CA SER A 20 3.02 -52.02 16.60
C SER A 20 2.54 -50.74 17.28
N PRO A 21 2.42 -50.71 18.63
CA PRO A 21 2.02 -49.48 19.33
C PRO A 21 3.02 -48.34 19.05
N ARG A 22 4.31 -48.65 18.86
CA ARG A 22 5.31 -47.65 18.45
C ARG A 22 4.98 -47.05 17.07
N ASN A 23 4.80 -47.88 16.04
CA ASN A 23 4.55 -47.36 14.68
C ASN A 23 3.23 -46.59 14.62
N ALA A 24 2.20 -47.05 15.35
CA ALA A 24 0.92 -46.35 15.46
C ALA A 24 1.08 -45.00 16.20
N ALA A 25 1.89 -44.93 17.26
CA ALA A 25 2.14 -43.70 17.99
C ALA A 25 2.81 -42.64 17.10
N VAL A 26 3.89 -43.00 16.41
CA VAL A 26 4.61 -42.08 15.51
C VAL A 26 3.71 -41.59 14.37
N PHE A 27 2.95 -42.51 13.76
CA PHE A 27 2.06 -42.17 12.64
C PHE A 27 0.88 -41.30 13.08
N GLY A 28 0.23 -41.65 14.20
CA GLY A 28 -0.88 -40.88 14.76
C GLY A 28 -0.46 -39.49 15.21
N PHE A 29 0.70 -39.37 15.86
CA PHE A 29 1.29 -38.08 16.25
C PHE A 29 1.58 -37.20 15.03
N GLY A 30 2.15 -37.77 13.97
CA GLY A 30 2.40 -37.01 12.73
C GLY A 30 1.12 -36.45 12.08
N TRP A 31 0.02 -37.20 12.11
CA TRP A 31 -1.28 -36.70 11.64
C TRP A 31 -1.86 -35.61 12.55
N LEU A 32 -1.65 -35.71 13.87
CA LEU A 32 -2.06 -34.67 14.81
C LEU A 32 -1.30 -33.36 14.57
N LEU A 33 0.01 -33.42 14.30
CA LEU A 33 0.79 -32.23 13.92
C LEU A 33 0.32 -31.64 12.58
N LEU A 34 0.05 -32.49 11.58
CA LEU A 34 -0.49 -32.02 10.30
C LEU A 34 -1.87 -31.37 10.45
N ALA A 35 -2.72 -31.89 11.32
CA ALA A 35 -4.03 -31.31 11.57
C ALA A 35 -3.95 -29.91 12.18
N GLU A 36 -2.89 -29.61 12.93
CA GLU A 36 -2.64 -28.28 13.48
C GLU A 36 -2.22 -27.26 12.40
N THR A 37 -1.70 -27.68 11.25
CA THR A 37 -1.19 -26.76 10.20
C THR A 37 -1.98 -26.77 8.89
N LEU A 38 -2.60 -27.89 8.52
CA LEU A 38 -3.35 -28.05 7.26
C LEU A 38 -4.52 -27.06 7.06
N PRO A 39 -5.35 -26.75 8.07
CA PRO A 39 -6.44 -25.79 7.91
C PRO A 39 -5.95 -24.40 7.47
N ALA A 40 -4.80 -23.96 7.98
CA ALA A 40 -4.18 -22.72 7.54
C ALA A 40 -3.55 -22.79 6.17
N GLY A 41 -2.88 -23.89 5.83
CA GLY A 41 -2.37 -24.11 4.48
C GLY A 41 -3.46 -24.00 3.42
N ILE A 42 -4.62 -24.61 3.69
CA ILE A 42 -5.79 -24.52 2.82
C ILE A 42 -6.31 -23.08 2.77
N PHE A 43 -6.46 -22.42 3.92
CA PHE A 43 -6.99 -21.06 4.00
C PHE A 43 -6.09 -20.01 3.33
N PHE A 44 -4.79 -20.01 3.63
CA PHE A 44 -3.83 -19.00 3.15
C PHE A 44 -3.28 -19.28 1.73
N PHE A 45 -3.32 -20.53 1.23
CA PHE A 45 -2.64 -20.87 -0.03
C PHE A 45 -3.50 -21.63 -1.05
N ALA A 46 -4.37 -22.56 -0.63
CA ALA A 46 -5.19 -23.34 -1.59
C ALA A 46 -6.51 -22.63 -1.96
N ALA A 47 -7.07 -21.89 -1.01
CA ALA A 47 -8.36 -21.22 -1.13
C ALA A 47 -8.29 -19.84 -1.79
N LEU A 48 -7.15 -19.15 -1.65
CA LEU A 48 -7.03 -17.74 -2.03
C LEU A 48 -6.84 -17.49 -3.53
N PRO A 49 -6.06 -18.28 -4.31
CA PRO A 49 -5.88 -18.03 -5.74
C PRO A 49 -6.85 -18.79 -6.67
N LEU A 50 -7.36 -19.97 -6.26
CA LEU A 50 -8.14 -20.87 -7.13
C LEU A 50 -9.66 -20.65 -7.05
N PHE A 51 -10.15 -19.99 -6.01
CA PHE A 51 -11.58 -19.89 -5.70
C PHE A 51 -11.99 -18.44 -5.39
N GLY A 52 -11.76 -17.53 -6.35
CA GLY A 52 -12.05 -16.10 -6.19
C GLY A 52 -13.51 -15.73 -5.87
N SER A 53 -14.45 -16.67 -6.00
CA SER A 53 -15.89 -16.49 -5.79
C SER A 53 -16.47 -17.24 -4.58
N ILE A 54 -15.67 -18.01 -3.82
CA ILE A 54 -16.19 -18.78 -2.68
C ILE A 54 -16.18 -17.89 -1.42
N PRO A 55 -17.32 -17.73 -0.70
CA PRO A 55 -17.35 -17.03 0.56
C PRO A 55 -16.33 -17.63 1.55
N TRP A 56 -15.60 -16.80 2.28
CA TRP A 56 -14.60 -17.25 3.25
C TRP A 56 -15.18 -18.22 4.30
N GLU A 57 -16.47 -18.11 4.60
CA GLU A 57 -17.25 -19.03 5.45
C GLU A 57 -17.19 -20.47 4.95
N TRP A 58 -17.31 -20.68 3.63
CA TRP A 58 -17.24 -22.00 3.01
C TRP A 58 -15.84 -22.58 3.08
N LEU A 59 -14.81 -21.76 2.89
CA LEU A 59 -13.41 -22.17 3.02
C LEU A 59 -13.07 -22.55 4.46
N LEU A 60 -13.64 -21.82 5.43
CA LEU A 60 -13.50 -22.12 6.85
C LEU A 60 -14.18 -23.43 7.20
N VAL A 61 -15.42 -23.66 6.77
CA VAL A 61 -16.15 -24.91 7.05
C VAL A 61 -15.43 -26.11 6.45
N ASN A 62 -14.97 -26.02 5.20
CA ASN A 62 -14.26 -27.13 4.54
C ASN A 62 -12.86 -27.34 5.13
N GLY A 63 -12.11 -26.26 5.38
CA GLY A 63 -10.80 -26.33 6.04
C GLY A 63 -10.90 -26.91 7.45
N ALA A 64 -11.92 -26.51 8.22
CA ALA A 64 -12.21 -27.06 9.55
C ALA A 64 -12.68 -28.52 9.46
N ALA A 65 -13.52 -28.89 8.49
CA ALA A 65 -13.95 -30.27 8.31
C ALA A 65 -12.78 -31.21 7.95
N VAL A 66 -11.89 -30.79 7.04
CA VAL A 66 -10.65 -31.52 6.72
C VAL A 66 -9.75 -31.59 7.95
N GLY A 67 -9.53 -30.46 8.64
CA GLY A 67 -8.74 -30.40 9.88
C GLY A 67 -9.26 -31.33 10.96
N LEU A 68 -10.56 -31.30 11.25
CA LEU A 68 -11.21 -32.17 12.24
C LEU A 68 -11.17 -33.65 11.84
N THR A 69 -11.29 -33.95 10.55
CA THR A 69 -11.19 -35.34 10.05
C THR A 69 -9.77 -35.87 10.22
N VAL A 70 -8.77 -35.08 9.84
CA VAL A 70 -7.35 -35.44 9.99
C VAL A 70 -6.97 -35.54 11.47
N TRP A 71 -7.44 -34.59 12.29
CA TRP A 71 -7.25 -34.60 13.74
C TRP A 71 -7.89 -35.83 14.38
N GLY A 72 -9.16 -36.11 14.06
CA GLY A 72 -9.91 -37.25 14.62
C GLY A 72 -9.27 -38.59 14.27
N TYR A 73 -8.76 -38.72 13.04
CA TYR A 73 -7.99 -39.89 12.63
C TYR A 73 -6.67 -40.02 13.42
N GLY A 74 -5.89 -38.93 13.50
CA GLY A 74 -4.64 -38.89 14.26
C GLY A 74 -4.86 -39.21 15.74
N ALA A 75 -5.87 -38.62 16.37
CA ALA A 75 -6.23 -38.81 17.77
C ALA A 75 -6.65 -40.25 18.06
N ALA A 76 -7.47 -40.86 17.21
CA ALA A 76 -7.88 -42.25 17.36
C ALA A 76 -6.69 -43.22 17.25
N VAL A 77 -5.79 -42.99 16.29
CA VAL A 77 -4.58 -43.81 16.10
C VAL A 77 -3.61 -43.63 17.27
N PHE A 78 -3.37 -42.39 17.70
CA PHE A 78 -2.44 -42.05 18.77
C PHE A 78 -2.95 -42.52 20.14
N GLY A 79 -4.22 -42.26 20.46
CA GLY A 79 -4.87 -42.75 21.69
C GLY A 79 -4.86 -44.28 21.80
N TYR A 80 -5.14 -44.98 20.69
CA TYR A 80 -5.02 -46.44 20.66
C TYR A 80 -3.58 -46.90 20.93
N ALA A 81 -2.58 -46.20 20.37
CA ALA A 81 -1.18 -46.51 20.59
C ALA A 81 -0.77 -46.30 22.06
N CYS A 82 -1.15 -45.18 22.68
CA CYS A 82 -0.92 -44.89 24.10
C CYS A 82 -1.53 -45.97 25.02
N SER A 83 -2.78 -46.38 24.77
CA SER A 83 -3.38 -47.50 25.52
C SER A 83 -2.62 -48.82 25.32
N GLY A 84 -2.12 -49.09 24.11
CA GLY A 84 -1.29 -50.25 23.81
C GLY A 84 0.06 -50.24 24.55
N MET A 85 0.71 -49.08 24.67
CA MET A 85 1.95 -48.90 25.43
C MET A 85 1.72 -49.10 26.94
N ALA A 86 0.66 -48.49 27.48
CA ALA A 86 0.29 -48.61 28.88
C ALA A 86 -0.04 -50.06 29.28
N ARG A 87 -0.81 -50.79 28.46
CA ARG A 87 -1.13 -52.21 28.69
C ARG A 87 0.09 -53.12 28.79
N ARG A 88 1.16 -52.78 28.07
CA ARG A 88 2.40 -53.56 28.06
C ARG A 88 3.25 -53.28 29.28
N CYS A 89 3.36 -52.03 29.70
CA CYS A 89 4.24 -51.64 30.79
C CYS A 89 3.57 -51.80 32.16
N PHE A 90 2.28 -51.48 32.28
CA PHE A 90 1.53 -51.39 33.54
C PHE A 90 0.36 -52.38 33.60
N ARG A 91 0.65 -53.69 33.55
CA ARG A 91 -0.37 -54.76 33.54
C ARG A 91 -1.31 -54.77 34.75
N LYS A 92 -0.85 -54.29 35.92
CA LYS A 92 -1.58 -54.36 37.20
C LYS A 92 -2.38 -53.10 37.56
N VAL A 93 -2.27 -52.01 36.78
CA VAL A 93 -2.90 -50.71 37.11
C VAL A 93 -4.05 -50.43 36.14
N GLY A 94 -5.28 -50.77 36.57
CA GLY A 94 -6.48 -50.71 35.74
C GLY A 94 -6.85 -49.30 35.26
N TRP A 95 -6.84 -48.32 36.16
CA TRP A 95 -7.20 -46.93 35.84
C TRP A 95 -6.26 -46.29 34.82
N TYR A 96 -4.95 -46.58 34.91
CA TYR A 96 -3.94 -46.05 33.99
C TYR A 96 -4.10 -46.63 32.57
N ARG A 97 -4.54 -47.89 32.46
CA ARG A 97 -4.76 -48.58 31.18
C ARG A 97 -5.92 -47.97 30.39
N GLU A 98 -6.98 -47.61 31.10
CA GLU A 98 -8.22 -47.10 30.52
C GLU A 98 -8.11 -45.59 30.28
N GLY A 99 -7.48 -44.85 31.19
CA GLY A 99 -7.17 -43.43 31.04
C GLY A 99 -6.13 -43.12 29.95
N ALA A 100 -5.15 -44.00 29.72
CA ALA A 100 -4.08 -43.78 28.74
C ALA A 100 -4.57 -43.55 27.30
N GLY A 101 -5.70 -44.16 26.92
CA GLY A 101 -6.30 -43.95 25.60
C GLY A 101 -6.92 -42.57 25.46
N VAL A 102 -7.64 -42.11 26.49
CA VAL A 102 -8.28 -40.79 26.55
C VAL A 102 -7.23 -39.70 26.63
N MET A 103 -6.19 -39.88 27.44
CA MET A 103 -5.06 -38.96 27.50
C MET A 103 -4.33 -38.89 26.15
N GLY A 104 -4.25 -39.99 25.41
CA GLY A 104 -3.68 -40.00 24.06
C GLY A 104 -4.58 -39.41 22.96
N ILE A 105 -5.82 -38.99 23.23
CA ILE A 105 -6.60 -38.19 22.26
C ILE A 105 -5.96 -36.79 22.12
N PHE A 106 -5.41 -36.28 23.22
CA PHE A 106 -4.67 -35.03 23.26
C PHE A 106 -3.18 -35.35 23.32
N TYR A 107 -2.45 -35.26 22.21
CA TYR A 107 -1.08 -35.77 22.16
C TYR A 107 -0.14 -35.23 23.25
N ARG A 108 -0.39 -33.99 23.72
CA ARG A 108 0.32 -33.37 24.85
C ARG A 108 0.10 -34.11 26.18
N LEU A 109 -1.11 -34.59 26.45
CA LEU A 109 -1.41 -35.45 27.59
C LEU A 109 -0.92 -36.89 27.35
N GLY A 110 -0.88 -37.33 26.10
CA GLY A 110 -0.29 -38.62 25.72
C GLY A 110 1.22 -38.72 26.03
N MET A 111 1.94 -37.60 26.15
CA MET A 111 3.34 -37.57 26.61
C MET A 111 3.46 -38.01 28.07
N LEU A 112 2.49 -37.65 28.92
CA LEU A 112 2.41 -38.10 30.31
C LEU A 112 2.18 -39.61 30.41
N VAL A 113 1.69 -40.24 29.33
CA VAL A 113 1.56 -41.69 29.23
C VAL A 113 2.85 -42.33 28.71
N ALA A 114 3.49 -41.71 27.71
CA ALA A 114 4.67 -42.24 27.04
C ALA A 114 5.94 -42.21 27.93
N ALA A 115 6.17 -41.12 28.66
CA ALA A 115 7.37 -40.96 29.50
C ALA A 115 7.48 -42.04 30.61
N PRO A 116 6.43 -42.33 31.41
CA PRO A 116 6.48 -43.42 32.41
C PRO A 116 6.66 -44.81 31.78
N CYS A 117 6.10 -45.03 30.57
CA CYS A 117 6.28 -46.29 29.85
C CYS A 117 7.75 -46.48 29.42
N LEU A 118 8.41 -45.43 28.94
CA LEU A 118 9.83 -45.46 28.57
C LEU A 118 10.74 -45.63 29.79
N PHE A 119 10.41 -44.95 30.89
CA PHE A 119 11.15 -45.07 32.15
C PHE A 119 11.10 -46.51 32.69
N ARG A 120 9.93 -47.15 32.66
CA ARG A 120 9.74 -48.54 33.08
C ARG A 120 10.43 -49.58 32.18
N GLN A 121 10.80 -49.20 30.96
CA GLN A 121 11.63 -50.01 30.05
C GLN A 121 13.13 -49.71 30.18
N GLU A 122 13.55 -49.00 31.23
CA GLU A 122 14.93 -48.58 31.49
C GLU A 122 15.53 -47.65 30.42
N ARG A 123 14.69 -47.01 29.60
CA ARG A 123 15.10 -46.04 28.56
C ARG A 123 15.11 -44.62 29.13
N ARG A 124 15.94 -44.36 30.14
CA ARG A 124 15.96 -43.08 30.88
C ARG A 124 16.21 -41.85 29.98
N ALA A 125 17.14 -41.94 29.03
CA ALA A 125 17.40 -40.86 28.08
C ALA A 125 16.20 -40.55 27.16
N ALA A 126 15.50 -41.59 26.67
CA ALA A 126 14.31 -41.40 25.84
C ALA A 126 13.13 -40.82 26.65
N ALA A 127 13.00 -41.21 27.93
CA ALA A 127 12.01 -40.64 28.82
C ALA A 127 12.28 -39.14 29.09
N LEU A 128 13.56 -38.75 29.23
CA LEU A 128 13.96 -37.34 29.34
C LEU A 128 13.63 -36.56 28.06
N PHE A 129 13.97 -37.09 26.88
CA PHE A 129 13.60 -36.46 25.60
C PHE A 129 12.08 -36.33 25.42
N CYS A 130 11.31 -37.30 25.89
CA CYS A 130 9.84 -37.22 25.89
C CYS A 130 9.35 -36.06 26.78
N ALA A 131 9.93 -35.88 27.97
CA ALA A 131 9.57 -34.81 28.89
C ALA A 131 9.97 -33.42 28.35
N VAL A 132 11.22 -33.27 27.91
CA VAL A 132 11.72 -32.03 27.30
C VAL A 132 10.94 -31.67 26.04
N GLY A 133 10.67 -32.66 25.19
CA GLY A 133 9.86 -32.46 23.99
C GLY A 133 8.44 -31.99 24.30
N GLY A 134 7.84 -32.48 25.39
CA GLY A 134 6.53 -32.02 25.84
C GLY A 134 6.51 -30.60 26.41
N VAL A 135 7.55 -30.20 27.14
CA VAL A 135 7.71 -28.81 27.58
C VAL A 135 7.85 -27.89 26.36
N LEU A 136 8.71 -28.26 25.40
CA LEU A 136 8.92 -27.50 24.16
C LEU A 136 7.64 -27.35 23.33
N LEU A 137 6.86 -28.42 23.17
CA LEU A 137 5.57 -28.39 22.47
C LEU A 137 4.49 -27.59 23.23
N SER A 138 4.66 -27.36 24.53
CA SER A 138 3.74 -26.55 25.33
C SER A 138 3.98 -25.05 25.18
N PHE A 139 5.18 -24.61 24.76
CA PHE A 139 5.46 -23.19 24.47
C PHE A 139 4.52 -22.62 23.40
N PHE A 140 4.18 -23.41 22.38
CA PHE A 140 3.21 -23.00 21.36
C PHE A 140 1.82 -22.74 21.96
N TYR A 141 1.41 -23.52 22.96
CA TYR A 141 0.12 -23.31 23.63
C TYR A 141 0.13 -22.09 24.53
N PHE A 142 1.22 -21.85 25.26
CA PHE A 142 1.39 -20.61 26.03
C PHE A 142 1.41 -19.38 25.13
N ALA A 143 2.01 -19.48 23.94
CA ALA A 143 1.92 -18.44 22.92
C ALA A 143 0.47 -18.23 22.45
N LEU A 144 -0.27 -19.31 22.15
CA LEU A 144 -1.69 -19.24 21.75
C LEU A 144 -2.58 -18.58 22.82
N LEU A 145 -2.32 -18.85 24.10
CA LEU A 145 -3.00 -18.24 25.25
C LEU A 145 -2.57 -16.77 25.50
N GLY A 146 -1.63 -16.24 24.70
CA GLY A 146 -1.13 -14.87 24.85
C GLY A 146 -0.11 -14.69 25.97
N MET A 147 0.37 -15.77 26.60
CA MET A 147 1.40 -15.70 27.64
C MET A 147 2.82 -15.55 27.07
N LEU A 148 3.00 -15.79 25.77
CA LEU A 148 4.27 -15.57 25.05
C LEU A 148 4.00 -14.84 23.72
N PRO A 149 4.94 -14.01 23.26
CA PRO A 149 4.82 -13.36 21.95
C PRO A 149 4.85 -14.42 20.82
N VAL A 150 3.71 -14.58 20.13
CA VAL A 150 3.50 -15.55 19.03
C VAL A 150 4.43 -15.30 17.84
N ASN A 151 4.92 -14.07 17.67
CA ASN A 151 5.78 -13.67 16.55
C ASN A 151 7.25 -14.09 16.71
N SER A 152 7.60 -14.87 17.74
CA SER A 152 8.98 -15.24 18.03
C SER A 152 9.39 -16.48 17.24
N CYS A 153 10.31 -16.34 16.29
CA CYS A 153 11.03 -17.46 15.64
C CYS A 153 11.45 -18.58 16.65
N PRO A 154 11.87 -18.26 17.90
CA PRO A 154 12.11 -19.26 18.94
C PRO A 154 10.97 -20.24 19.27
N VAL A 155 9.70 -19.80 19.21
CA VAL A 155 8.54 -20.66 19.54
C VAL A 155 8.38 -21.76 18.50
N TRP A 156 8.65 -21.45 17.23
CA TRP A 156 8.61 -22.44 16.14
C TRP A 156 9.78 -23.40 16.19
N TYR A 157 11.00 -22.90 16.42
CA TYR A 157 12.15 -23.78 16.61
C TYR A 157 11.97 -24.69 17.82
N ALA A 158 11.39 -24.19 18.91
CA ALA A 158 11.00 -25.01 20.06
C ALA A 158 9.97 -26.07 19.67
N THR A 159 8.94 -25.72 18.89
CA THR A 159 7.90 -26.66 18.44
C THR A 159 8.46 -27.75 17.52
N LEU A 160 9.34 -27.40 16.59
CA LEU A 160 10.04 -28.35 15.71
C LEU A 160 11.00 -29.25 16.51
N ALA A 161 11.82 -28.68 17.39
CA ALA A 161 12.71 -29.43 18.27
C ALA A 161 11.93 -30.38 19.19
N GLY A 162 10.83 -29.91 19.77
CA GLY A 162 9.94 -30.71 20.61
C GLY A 162 9.29 -31.86 19.85
N SER A 163 8.86 -31.62 18.60
CA SER A 163 8.32 -32.66 17.70
C SER A 163 9.35 -33.73 17.36
N LEU A 164 10.60 -33.34 17.08
CA LEU A 164 11.70 -34.25 16.80
C LEU A 164 12.07 -35.08 18.04
N LEU A 165 12.22 -34.45 19.19
CA LEU A 165 12.54 -35.12 20.46
C LEU A 165 11.45 -36.10 20.87
N PHE A 166 10.18 -35.70 20.75
CA PHE A 166 9.06 -36.58 21.09
C PHE A 166 8.98 -37.76 20.12
N THR A 167 9.12 -37.52 18.82
CA THR A 167 9.18 -38.61 17.81
C THR A 167 10.32 -39.57 18.09
N GLY A 168 11.52 -39.07 18.37
CA GLY A 168 12.68 -39.87 18.76
C GLY A 168 12.40 -40.73 19.98
N SER A 169 11.75 -40.17 20.99
CA SER A 169 11.35 -40.91 22.20
C SER A 169 10.37 -42.05 21.91
N LEU A 170 9.39 -41.83 21.02
CA LEU A 170 8.43 -42.86 20.61
C LEU A 170 9.12 -43.98 19.83
N ILE A 171 10.09 -43.66 18.95
CA ILE A 171 10.86 -44.64 18.18
C ILE A 171 11.66 -45.60 19.10
N CYS A 172 12.15 -45.08 20.23
CA CYS A 172 12.90 -45.86 21.23
C CYS A 172 12.04 -46.86 22.02
N PHE A 173 10.70 -46.81 21.95
CA PHE A 173 9.83 -47.73 22.66
C PHE A 173 10.01 -49.19 22.19
N ARG A 174 10.27 -50.11 23.13
CA ARG A 174 10.51 -51.52 22.81
C ARG A 174 9.18 -52.28 22.75
N ASP A 175 8.86 -52.75 21.55
CA ASP A 175 7.55 -53.33 21.26
C ASP A 175 7.61 -54.74 20.63
N GLY A 176 8.84 -55.26 20.46
CA GLY A 176 9.14 -56.59 19.92
C GLY A 176 8.98 -56.73 18.41
N ARG A 177 8.75 -55.63 17.67
CA ARG A 177 8.52 -55.67 16.22
C ARG A 177 9.47 -54.74 15.48
N ARG A 178 9.63 -54.95 14.17
CA ARG A 178 10.44 -54.07 13.31
C ARG A 178 9.74 -52.72 13.12
N PHE A 179 10.52 -51.63 13.22
CA PHE A 179 10.04 -50.29 12.91
C PHE A 179 9.78 -50.19 11.40
N ARG A 180 8.71 -49.49 11.01
CA ARG A 180 8.37 -49.29 9.58
C ARG A 180 8.58 -47.82 9.24
N PRO A 181 9.49 -47.49 8.30
CA PRO A 181 9.73 -46.11 7.89
C PRO A 181 8.47 -45.39 7.39
N THR A 182 7.50 -46.13 6.83
CA THR A 182 6.20 -45.56 6.39
C THR A 182 5.40 -44.89 7.51
N ALA A 183 5.69 -45.19 8.78
CA ALA A 183 5.08 -44.50 9.92
C ALA A 183 5.51 -43.02 10.03
N LEU A 184 6.65 -42.65 9.45
CA LEU A 184 7.18 -41.28 9.44
C LEU A 184 6.57 -40.41 8.34
N LEU A 185 5.79 -40.97 7.40
CA LEU A 185 5.28 -40.24 6.25
C LEU A 185 4.53 -38.94 6.64
N PRO A 186 3.59 -38.94 7.62
CA PRO A 186 2.90 -37.71 8.01
C PRO A 186 3.85 -36.66 8.61
N LEU A 187 4.87 -37.10 9.36
CA LEU A 187 5.90 -36.21 9.90
C LEU A 187 6.77 -35.62 8.80
N LEU A 188 7.17 -36.43 7.81
CA LEU A 188 7.93 -35.94 6.65
C LEU A 188 7.15 -34.85 5.90
N ILE A 189 5.85 -35.07 5.67
CA ILE A 189 4.97 -34.06 5.03
C ILE A 189 4.91 -32.79 5.90
N PHE A 190 4.77 -32.92 7.21
CA PHE A 190 4.77 -31.78 8.13
C PHE A 190 6.07 -30.97 8.08
N PHE A 191 7.23 -31.62 8.15
CA PHE A 191 8.53 -30.93 8.07
C PHE A 191 8.77 -30.30 6.69
N LEU A 192 8.37 -30.96 5.60
CA LEU A 192 8.42 -30.37 4.26
C LEU A 192 7.52 -29.13 4.15
N TYR A 193 6.32 -29.17 4.73
CA TYR A 193 5.40 -28.05 4.76
C TYR A 193 5.98 -26.86 5.54
N VAL A 194 6.37 -27.06 6.81
CA VAL A 194 6.91 -25.98 7.66
C VAL A 194 8.24 -25.46 7.11
N GLY A 195 9.13 -26.35 6.64
CA GLY A 195 10.38 -25.96 5.99
C GLY A 195 10.15 -25.16 4.71
N GLY A 196 9.14 -25.54 3.92
CA GLY A 196 8.70 -24.79 2.73
C GLY A 196 8.19 -23.40 3.08
N LEU A 197 7.35 -23.26 4.12
CA LEU A 197 6.89 -21.96 4.60
C LEU A 197 8.05 -21.06 5.04
N HIS A 198 8.98 -21.60 5.84
CA HIS A 198 10.13 -20.82 6.29
C HIS A 198 11.05 -20.42 5.14
N PHE A 199 11.27 -21.29 4.17
CA PHE A 199 11.99 -20.95 2.95
C PHE A 199 11.31 -19.81 2.18
N GLN A 200 9.98 -19.84 2.03
CA GLN A 200 9.21 -18.76 1.41
C GLN A 200 9.32 -17.46 2.20
N GLU A 201 9.27 -17.52 3.53
CA GLU A 201 9.41 -16.36 4.40
C GLU A 201 10.78 -15.66 4.22
N VAL A 202 11.86 -16.44 4.20
CA VAL A 202 13.23 -15.93 3.98
C VAL A 202 13.40 -15.38 2.55
N ARG A 203 12.84 -16.07 1.56
CA ARG A 203 12.84 -15.63 0.17
C ARG A 203 12.13 -14.28 0.02
N LEU A 204 10.92 -14.14 0.59
CA LEU A 204 10.16 -12.89 0.53
C LEU A 204 10.89 -11.76 1.24
N ASP A 205 11.53 -12.02 2.39
CA ASP A 205 12.35 -11.02 3.07
C ASP A 205 13.48 -10.50 2.19
N ARG A 206 14.12 -11.39 1.43
CA ARG A 206 15.17 -11.01 0.49
C ARG A 206 14.60 -10.17 -0.65
N GLU A 207 13.51 -10.62 -1.29
CA GLU A 207 12.87 -9.88 -2.39
C GLU A 207 12.35 -8.50 -1.92
N ILE A 208 11.83 -8.39 -0.70
CA ILE A 208 11.41 -7.12 -0.08
C ILE A 208 12.60 -6.18 0.09
N ARG A 209 13.74 -6.68 0.61
CA ARG A 209 14.95 -5.87 0.77
C ARG A 209 15.50 -5.38 -0.57
N GLU A 210 15.48 -6.24 -1.59
CA GLU A 210 15.91 -5.89 -2.95
C GLU A 210 15.00 -4.82 -3.56
N ALA A 211 13.67 -4.98 -3.48
CA ALA A 211 12.71 -4.00 -3.97
C ALA A 211 12.82 -2.65 -3.21
N TRP A 212 13.08 -2.69 -1.91
CA TRP A 212 13.27 -1.48 -1.11
C TRP A 212 14.57 -0.74 -1.44
N ALA A 213 15.64 -1.49 -1.69
CA ALA A 213 16.91 -0.92 -2.15
C ALA A 213 16.76 -0.26 -3.52
N GLU A 214 15.97 -0.85 -4.43
CA GLU A 214 15.62 -0.25 -5.71
C GLU A 214 14.88 1.09 -5.53
N ILE A 215 13.85 1.14 -4.68
CA ILE A 215 13.12 2.40 -4.38
C ILE A 215 14.08 3.46 -3.83
N SER A 216 14.93 3.11 -2.87
CA SER A 216 15.89 4.06 -2.28
C SER A 216 16.90 4.56 -3.32
N SER A 217 17.34 3.69 -4.24
CA SER A 217 18.22 4.04 -5.35
C SER A 217 17.54 5.03 -6.32
N LEU A 218 16.30 4.75 -6.74
CA LEU A 218 15.52 5.61 -7.63
C LEU A 218 15.14 6.96 -6.98
N ALA A 219 14.94 6.97 -5.65
CA ALA A 219 14.68 8.18 -4.88
C ALA A 219 15.92 9.07 -4.75
N GLY A 220 17.12 8.48 -4.73
CA GLY A 220 18.39 9.16 -4.48
C GLY A 220 18.71 9.36 -2.99
N TYR A 221 17.91 8.76 -2.10
CA TYR A 221 18.08 8.81 -0.65
C TYR A 221 17.44 7.58 0.02
N PRO A 222 17.79 7.26 1.28
CA PRO A 222 17.16 6.17 2.03
C PRO A 222 15.67 6.44 2.22
N ALA A 223 14.81 5.64 1.58
CA ALA A 223 13.35 5.77 1.68
C ALA A 223 12.85 5.04 2.93
N ASP A 224 13.28 5.42 4.12
CA ASP A 224 12.88 4.80 5.39
C ASP A 224 12.23 5.81 6.35
N VAL A 225 11.57 5.29 7.39
CA VAL A 225 10.79 6.10 8.34
C VAL A 225 11.66 7.12 9.09
N GLU A 226 12.92 6.80 9.39
CA GLU A 226 13.80 7.69 10.13
C GLU A 226 14.34 8.80 9.23
N SER A 227 14.75 8.46 8.00
CA SER A 227 15.12 9.41 6.97
C SER A 227 13.98 10.38 6.63
N PHE A 228 12.73 9.88 6.55
CA PHE A 228 11.54 10.70 6.40
C PHE A 228 11.37 11.67 7.57
N ARG A 229 11.45 11.19 8.82
CA ARG A 229 11.32 12.02 10.04
C ARG A 229 12.38 13.11 10.09
N ARG A 230 13.63 12.80 9.76
CA ARG A 230 14.71 13.79 9.74
C ARG A 230 14.43 14.92 8.76
N ARG A 231 14.01 14.61 7.53
CA ARG A 231 13.66 15.61 6.51
C ARG A 231 12.42 16.42 6.87
N GLU A 232 11.44 15.81 7.56
CA GLU A 232 10.27 16.55 8.04
C GLU A 232 10.63 17.50 9.20
N ALA A 233 11.55 17.10 10.08
CA ALA A 233 11.97 17.90 11.23
C ALA A 233 12.68 19.21 10.85
N GLU A 234 13.28 19.26 9.66
CA GLU A 234 13.91 20.46 9.06
C GLU A 234 12.88 21.51 8.60
N GLY A 235 11.59 21.14 8.52
CA GLY A 235 10.52 22.03 8.07
C GLY A 235 10.02 23.02 9.11
N ILE A 236 9.30 24.05 8.64
CA ILE A 236 8.63 25.03 9.50
C ILE A 236 7.43 24.38 10.21
N PRO A 237 7.27 24.53 11.54
CA PRO A 237 6.12 23.96 12.23
C PRO A 237 4.81 24.64 11.85
N LEU A 238 3.72 23.87 11.86
CA LEU A 238 2.35 24.41 11.76
C LEU A 238 2.00 25.43 12.86
N SER A 239 2.71 25.40 13.99
CA SER A 239 2.55 26.37 15.08
C SER A 239 3.30 27.69 14.84
N ASP A 240 4.01 27.83 13.71
CA ASP A 240 4.63 29.10 13.35
C ASP A 240 3.55 30.20 13.22
N PRO A 241 3.74 31.39 13.82
CA PRO A 241 2.70 32.43 13.85
C PRO A 241 2.19 32.86 12.48
N VAL A 242 3.06 32.87 11.45
CA VAL A 242 2.68 33.28 10.10
C VAL A 242 1.82 32.19 9.45
N LEU A 243 2.27 30.93 9.54
CA LEU A 243 1.56 29.80 8.94
C LEU A 243 0.24 29.49 9.66
N ASP A 244 0.24 29.47 11.00
CA ASP A 244 -0.97 29.29 11.82
C ASP A 244 -1.97 30.43 11.56
N GLY A 245 -1.49 31.67 11.44
CA GLY A 245 -2.30 32.83 11.08
C GLY A 245 -2.99 32.65 9.74
N LEU A 246 -2.28 32.21 8.70
CA LEU A 246 -2.85 31.94 7.37
C LEU A 246 -3.90 30.82 7.41
N ILE A 247 -3.63 29.73 8.13
CA ILE A 247 -4.54 28.59 8.25
C ILE A 247 -5.85 29.01 8.94
N ARG A 248 -5.75 29.70 10.09
CA ARG A 248 -6.92 30.06 10.90
C ARG A 248 -7.80 31.12 10.26
N THR A 249 -7.19 32.05 9.53
CA THR A 249 -7.91 33.16 8.88
C THR A 249 -8.42 32.80 7.49
N SER A 250 -8.10 31.61 6.96
CA SER A 250 -8.55 31.21 5.62
C SER A 250 -10.09 31.15 5.54
N PRO A 251 -10.71 31.88 4.60
CA PRO A 251 -12.17 31.90 4.44
C PRO A 251 -12.72 30.78 3.54
N GLN A 252 -11.86 29.88 3.04
CA GLN A 252 -12.22 28.63 2.39
C GLN A 252 -13.30 28.76 1.29
N GLN A 253 -14.55 28.44 1.61
CA GLN A 253 -15.64 28.37 0.64
C GLN A 253 -15.98 29.72 0.00
N GLU A 254 -15.77 30.83 0.71
CA GLU A 254 -16.00 32.18 0.17
C GLU A 254 -14.99 32.51 -0.94
N LEU A 255 -13.72 32.14 -0.76
CA LEU A 255 -12.67 32.31 -1.77
C LEU A 255 -12.89 31.44 -3.01
N ALA A 256 -13.42 30.22 -2.81
CA ALA A 256 -13.81 29.37 -3.93
C ALA A 256 -14.92 30.01 -4.78
N ARG A 257 -15.90 30.68 -4.15
CA ARG A 257 -16.98 31.40 -4.86
C ARG A 257 -16.44 32.62 -5.61
N LEU A 258 -15.61 33.42 -4.95
CA LEU A 258 -14.98 34.60 -5.56
C LEU A 258 -14.17 34.22 -6.81
N HIS A 259 -13.41 33.13 -6.74
CA HIS A 259 -12.63 32.64 -7.88
C HIS A 259 -13.51 32.18 -9.06
N GLN A 260 -14.68 31.61 -8.76
CA GLN A 260 -15.66 31.16 -9.75
C GLN A 260 -16.59 32.28 -10.25
N ALA A 261 -16.49 33.49 -9.67
CA ALA A 261 -17.34 34.61 -10.04
C ALA A 261 -17.12 35.00 -11.52
N ALA A 262 -18.22 35.39 -12.18
CA ALA A 262 -18.19 35.89 -13.54
C ALA A 262 -17.26 37.11 -13.65
N PRO A 263 -16.54 37.31 -14.77
CA PRO A 263 -15.58 38.40 -14.93
C PRO A 263 -16.15 39.79 -14.57
N GLU A 264 -17.41 40.04 -14.91
CA GLU A 264 -18.12 41.31 -14.68
C GLU A 264 -18.33 41.64 -13.19
N ALA A 265 -18.59 40.63 -12.36
CA ALA A 265 -18.83 40.80 -10.92
C ALA A 265 -17.53 40.77 -10.09
N ARG A 266 -16.45 40.23 -10.67
CA ARG A 266 -15.23 39.84 -9.95
C ARG A 266 -14.55 41.00 -9.24
N THR A 267 -14.43 42.17 -9.88
CA THR A 267 -13.78 43.35 -9.29
C THR A 267 -14.54 43.87 -8.07
N GLY A 268 -15.88 43.93 -8.15
CA GLY A 268 -16.72 44.38 -7.04
C GLY A 268 -16.70 43.41 -5.85
N GLU A 269 -16.74 42.11 -6.13
CA GLU A 269 -16.63 41.08 -5.09
C GLU A 269 -15.24 41.05 -4.45
N LEU A 270 -14.18 41.30 -5.22
CA LEU A 270 -12.81 41.38 -4.71
C LEU A 270 -12.65 42.54 -3.70
N GLU A 271 -13.17 43.72 -4.02
CA GLU A 271 -13.16 44.86 -3.11
C GLU A 271 -13.95 44.59 -1.82
N ARG A 272 -15.11 43.93 -1.95
CA ARG A 272 -15.89 43.49 -0.79
C ARG A 272 -15.11 42.50 0.06
N PHE A 273 -14.44 41.53 -0.57
CA PHE A 273 -13.63 40.53 0.10
C PHE A 273 -12.49 41.18 0.89
N ARG A 274 -11.76 42.12 0.28
CA ARG A 274 -10.66 42.87 0.91
C ARG A 274 -11.10 43.60 2.18
N ARG A 275 -12.29 44.22 2.16
CA ARG A 275 -12.86 44.90 3.34
C ARG A 275 -13.29 43.95 4.45
N THR A 276 -13.75 42.76 4.08
CA THR A 276 -14.31 41.79 5.02
C THR A 276 -13.23 40.94 5.68
N HIS A 277 -12.09 40.72 5.01
CA HIS A 277 -11.04 39.79 5.44
C HIS A 277 -9.64 40.44 5.59
N PRO A 278 -9.49 41.58 6.30
CA PRO A 278 -8.19 42.26 6.44
C PRO A 278 -7.15 41.42 7.18
N ASP A 279 -7.57 40.57 8.13
CA ASP A 279 -6.68 39.68 8.89
C ASP A 279 -6.04 38.62 7.99
N TYR A 280 -6.83 38.01 7.10
CA TYR A 280 -6.34 37.05 6.13
C TYR A 280 -5.33 37.67 5.16
N LEU A 281 -5.60 38.89 4.68
CA LEU A 281 -4.69 39.58 3.77
C LEU A 281 -3.35 39.92 4.44
N ARG A 282 -3.36 40.30 5.72
CA ARG A 282 -2.12 40.49 6.49
C ARG A 282 -1.34 39.19 6.66
N ALA A 283 -2.03 38.09 6.99
CA ALA A 283 -1.41 36.78 7.12
C ALA A 283 -0.83 36.28 5.80
N LEU A 284 -1.56 36.48 4.69
CA LEU A 284 -1.11 36.15 3.33
C LEU A 284 0.14 36.95 2.94
N ALA A 285 0.13 38.26 3.16
CA ALA A 285 1.30 39.10 2.89
C ALA A 285 2.53 38.62 3.67
N ALA A 286 2.39 38.36 4.97
CA ALA A 286 3.47 37.85 5.81
C ALA A 286 3.97 36.46 5.34
N PHE A 287 3.06 35.59 4.90
CA PHE A 287 3.39 34.27 4.38
C PHE A 287 4.18 34.33 3.08
N LEU A 288 3.84 35.24 2.17
CA LEU A 288 4.53 35.38 0.88
C LEU A 288 5.99 35.85 1.03
N GLU A 289 6.31 36.57 2.11
CA GLU A 289 7.69 36.95 2.47
C GLU A 289 8.54 35.77 2.96
N LEU A 290 7.93 34.66 3.39
CA LEU A 290 8.67 33.47 3.82
C LEU A 290 9.23 32.72 2.62
N GLU A 291 10.45 32.21 2.76
CA GLU A 291 11.06 31.35 1.75
C GLU A 291 10.38 29.97 1.72
N PRO A 292 10.01 29.46 0.53
CA PRO A 292 9.42 28.14 0.40
C PRO A 292 10.28 27.04 1.02
N GLN A 293 9.71 26.24 1.91
CA GLN A 293 10.39 25.12 2.57
C GLN A 293 9.40 24.00 2.94
N ARG A 294 9.88 22.92 3.55
CA ARG A 294 9.01 21.84 4.05
C ARG A 294 8.14 22.33 5.19
N VAL A 295 6.93 21.80 5.31
CA VAL A 295 6.08 21.99 6.49
C VAL A 295 6.24 20.77 7.41
N ARG A 296 6.41 21.05 8.70
CA ARG A 296 6.50 20.03 9.75
C ARG A 296 5.14 19.83 10.38
N HIS A 297 4.59 18.63 10.21
CA HIS A 297 3.21 18.34 10.59
C HIS A 297 3.09 17.78 12.01
N VAL A 298 1.93 18.00 12.62
CA VAL A 298 1.60 17.43 13.94
C VAL A 298 1.05 16.02 13.74
N ARG A 299 1.63 15.06 14.45
CA ARG A 299 1.20 13.66 14.45
C ARG A 299 0.35 13.40 15.68
N GLU A 300 -0.95 13.22 15.47
CA GLU A 300 -1.90 12.86 16.55
C GLU A 300 -2.14 11.35 16.65
N GLY A 301 -1.66 10.57 15.68
CA GLY A 301 -1.79 9.12 15.63
C GLY A 301 -0.48 8.37 15.43
N ASP A 302 -0.54 7.04 15.58
CA ASP A 302 0.63 6.14 15.49
C ASP A 302 1.15 5.93 14.06
N LEU A 303 0.40 6.37 13.03
CA LEU A 303 0.66 6.09 11.62
C LEU A 303 1.01 7.36 10.83
N LEU A 304 1.97 7.27 9.92
CA LEU A 304 2.27 8.30 8.92
C LEU A 304 1.05 8.64 8.06
N ALA A 305 0.19 7.67 7.78
CA ALA A 305 -1.06 7.88 7.02
C ALA A 305 -2.11 8.71 7.79
N SER A 306 -1.91 9.00 9.08
CA SER A 306 -2.84 9.77 9.91
C SER A 306 -2.47 11.26 10.04
N VAL A 307 -1.42 11.70 9.35
CA VAL A 307 -0.94 13.08 9.39
C VAL A 307 -2.01 14.03 8.86
N ARG A 308 -2.27 15.10 9.62
CA ARG A 308 -3.17 16.18 9.19
C ARG A 308 -2.36 17.23 8.44
N ILE A 309 -2.90 17.66 7.30
CA ILE A 309 -2.25 18.57 6.36
C ILE A 309 -3.17 19.79 6.09
N PRO A 310 -3.49 20.59 7.13
CA PRO A 310 -4.49 21.66 7.03
C PRO A 310 -4.07 22.84 6.14
N GLU A 311 -2.77 23.11 6.06
CA GLU A 311 -2.19 24.25 5.35
C GLU A 311 -2.36 24.19 3.84
N LEU A 312 -2.51 22.99 3.26
CA LEU A 312 -2.80 22.86 1.83
C LEU A 312 -4.11 23.52 1.39
N ASN A 313 -5.12 23.57 2.27
CA ASN A 313 -6.34 24.34 1.97
C ASN A 313 -6.03 25.83 1.91
N ALA A 314 -5.24 26.33 2.87
CA ALA A 314 -4.84 27.73 2.94
C ALA A 314 -3.97 28.13 1.72
N PHE A 315 -3.04 27.27 1.28
CA PHE A 315 -2.26 27.49 0.06
C PHE A 315 -3.14 27.58 -1.19
N ARG A 316 -4.14 26.70 -1.31
CA ARG A 316 -5.10 26.74 -2.42
C ARG A 316 -5.95 28.01 -2.39
N ASP A 317 -6.36 28.47 -1.21
CA ASP A 317 -7.15 29.69 -1.04
C ASP A 317 -6.31 30.95 -1.33
N ALA A 318 -5.05 30.96 -0.91
CA ALA A 318 -4.08 31.99 -1.27
C ALA A 318 -3.90 32.09 -2.79
N ALA A 319 -3.75 30.94 -3.46
CA ALA A 319 -3.64 30.91 -4.92
C ALA A 319 -4.90 31.43 -5.61
N ARG A 320 -6.10 31.02 -5.16
CA ARG A 320 -7.37 31.52 -5.69
C ARG A 320 -7.47 33.04 -5.60
N TYR A 321 -7.10 33.60 -4.44
CA TYR A 321 -7.09 35.04 -4.22
C TYR A 321 -6.16 35.73 -5.22
N LEU A 322 -4.91 35.27 -5.34
CA LEU A 322 -3.92 35.86 -6.25
C LEU A 322 -4.30 35.74 -7.73
N CYS A 323 -4.96 34.65 -8.13
CA CYS A 323 -5.51 34.51 -9.49
C CYS A 323 -6.59 35.57 -9.77
N VAL A 324 -7.46 35.85 -8.79
CA VAL A 324 -8.50 36.88 -8.90
C VAL A 324 -7.87 38.29 -8.92
N GLU A 325 -6.87 38.53 -8.06
CA GLU A 325 -6.09 39.78 -8.06
C GLU A 325 -5.40 40.04 -9.40
N MET A 326 -4.77 39.01 -9.97
CA MET A 326 -4.10 39.09 -11.27
C MET A 326 -5.10 39.37 -12.41
N ALA A 327 -6.27 38.72 -12.38
CA ALA A 327 -7.32 39.00 -13.35
C ALA A 327 -7.88 40.43 -13.22
N ALA A 328 -8.00 40.95 -11.99
CA ALA A 328 -8.52 42.29 -11.72
C ALA A 328 -7.49 43.41 -11.93
N ALA A 329 -6.19 43.09 -11.96
CA ALA A 329 -5.12 44.07 -12.19
C ALA A 329 -5.22 44.74 -13.57
N GLY A 330 -5.94 44.14 -14.52
CA GLY A 330 -6.21 44.73 -15.83
C GLY A 330 -4.92 45.07 -16.57
N THR A 331 -4.61 46.37 -16.65
CA THR A 331 -3.44 46.90 -17.36
C THR A 331 -2.20 47.13 -16.46
N GLU A 332 -2.31 46.88 -15.15
CA GLU A 332 -1.23 47.10 -14.17
C GLU A 332 -0.14 46.00 -14.25
N ARG A 333 0.81 46.14 -15.17
CA ARG A 333 1.89 45.19 -15.43
C ARG A 333 2.64 44.73 -14.17
N GLU A 334 3.09 45.65 -13.31
CA GLU A 334 3.87 45.30 -12.11
C GLU A 334 3.09 44.40 -11.14
N LYS A 335 1.79 44.66 -10.99
CA LYS A 335 0.90 43.87 -10.14
C LYS A 335 0.69 42.46 -10.70
N ILE A 336 0.57 42.32 -12.03
CA ILE A 336 0.48 41.03 -12.72
C ILE A 336 1.74 40.20 -12.46
N LEU A 337 2.93 40.79 -12.68
CA LEU A 337 4.21 40.11 -12.47
C LEU A 337 4.37 39.66 -11.02
N LYS A 338 4.03 40.54 -10.06
CA LYS A 338 4.06 40.20 -8.63
C LYS A 338 3.11 39.03 -8.29
N CYS A 339 1.86 39.06 -8.76
CA CYS A 339 0.91 37.97 -8.50
C CYS A 339 1.39 36.64 -9.09
N ASN A 340 1.99 36.66 -10.28
CA ASN A 340 2.58 35.47 -10.89
C ASN A 340 3.72 34.91 -10.03
N ASP A 341 4.64 35.76 -9.56
CA ASP A 341 5.76 35.34 -8.71
C ASP A 341 5.26 34.78 -7.37
N ASP A 342 4.25 35.42 -6.75
CA ASP A 342 3.62 34.94 -5.52
C ASP A 342 2.95 33.57 -5.71
N LEU A 343 2.28 33.34 -6.84
CA LEU A 343 1.71 32.04 -7.20
C LEU A 343 2.79 30.95 -7.38
N LEU A 344 3.92 31.31 -8.00
CA LEU A 344 5.08 30.41 -8.13
C LEU A 344 5.69 30.08 -6.76
N ARG A 345 5.73 31.03 -5.81
CA ARG A 345 6.17 30.78 -4.43
C ARG A 345 5.24 29.79 -3.73
N ILE A 346 3.91 29.96 -3.81
CA ILE A 346 2.94 29.00 -3.24
C ILE A 346 3.10 27.61 -3.84
N ARG A 347 3.28 27.53 -5.16
CA ARG A 347 3.56 26.26 -5.85
C ARG A 347 4.85 25.62 -5.32
N ALA A 348 5.90 26.41 -5.08
CA ALA A 348 7.17 25.92 -4.56
C ALA A 348 7.03 25.34 -3.14
N TRP A 349 6.21 25.93 -2.27
CA TRP A 349 5.84 25.35 -0.97
C TRP A 349 5.27 23.94 -1.12
N CYS A 350 4.26 23.80 -1.99
CA CYS A 350 3.61 22.53 -2.27
C CYS A 350 4.56 21.45 -2.84
N ARG A 351 5.54 21.88 -3.65
CA ARG A 351 6.55 20.98 -4.25
C ARG A 351 7.57 20.47 -3.22
N LYS A 352 8.02 21.34 -2.31
CA LYS A 352 9.05 20.99 -1.33
C LYS A 352 8.56 20.05 -0.24
N ASP A 353 7.25 20.00 0.01
CA ASP A 353 6.65 19.11 0.99
C ASP A 353 6.95 17.61 0.72
N ALA A 354 6.67 16.71 1.66
CA ALA A 354 6.89 15.26 1.55
C ALA A 354 5.67 14.50 1.00
N PHE A 355 4.44 14.95 1.29
CA PHE A 355 3.22 14.20 0.92
C PHE A 355 2.83 14.35 -0.55
N LEU A 356 2.35 13.27 -1.17
CA LEU A 356 1.85 13.32 -2.55
C LEU A 356 0.69 14.32 -2.71
N LEU A 357 -0.19 14.40 -1.71
CA LEU A 357 -1.31 15.33 -1.72
C LEU A 357 -0.85 16.79 -1.91
N ALA A 358 0.28 17.18 -1.31
CA ALA A 358 0.84 18.51 -1.49
C ALA A 358 1.22 18.78 -2.96
N LYS A 359 1.74 17.76 -3.68
CA LYS A 359 2.13 17.91 -5.10
C LYS A 359 0.91 18.06 -5.97
N LEU A 360 -0.16 17.32 -5.66
CA LEU A 360 -1.44 17.46 -6.35
C LEU A 360 -2.04 18.87 -6.15
N VAL A 361 -1.94 19.43 -4.94
CA VAL A 361 -2.35 20.81 -4.66
C VAL A 361 -1.46 21.80 -5.40
N GLY A 362 -0.14 21.60 -5.42
CA GLY A 362 0.79 22.42 -6.19
C GLY A 362 0.49 22.41 -7.69
N MET A 363 0.12 21.27 -8.27
CA MET A 363 -0.34 21.20 -9.67
C MET A 363 -1.65 21.94 -9.89
N ALA A 364 -2.58 21.91 -8.93
CA ALA A 364 -3.80 22.70 -9.01
C ALA A 364 -3.51 24.20 -8.96
N VAL A 365 -2.59 24.64 -8.08
CA VAL A 365 -2.09 26.02 -8.03
C VAL A 365 -1.49 26.44 -9.38
N GLU A 366 -0.68 25.56 -9.99
CA GLU A 366 -0.10 25.83 -11.31
C GLU A 366 -1.17 25.94 -12.41
N SER A 367 -2.20 25.09 -12.42
CA SER A 367 -3.29 25.22 -13.41
C SER A 367 -4.05 26.52 -13.23
N MET A 368 -4.39 26.90 -11.99
CA MET A 368 -5.05 28.18 -11.69
C MET A 368 -4.18 29.37 -12.12
N ARG A 369 -2.86 29.30 -11.93
CA ARG A 369 -1.91 30.34 -12.39
C ARG A 369 -1.93 30.46 -13.91
N LEU A 370 -1.77 29.33 -14.62
CA LEU A 370 -1.70 29.28 -16.08
C LEU A 370 -3.01 29.79 -16.73
N GLU A 371 -4.16 29.42 -16.19
CA GLU A 371 -5.46 29.95 -16.63
C GLU A 371 -5.59 31.45 -16.38
N ALA A 372 -5.14 31.92 -15.21
CA ALA A 372 -5.25 33.33 -14.85
C ALA A 372 -4.29 34.24 -15.66
N LEU A 373 -3.24 33.70 -16.29
CA LEU A 373 -2.40 34.43 -17.24
C LEU A 373 -3.13 34.81 -18.55
N CYS A 374 -4.28 34.23 -18.86
CA CYS A 374 -5.07 34.62 -20.04
C CYS A 374 -5.67 36.01 -19.95
N PHE A 375 -6.00 36.48 -18.74
CA PHE A 375 -6.57 37.82 -18.54
C PHE A 375 -5.57 38.93 -18.91
N PRO A 376 -4.32 38.96 -18.38
CA PRO A 376 -3.35 39.97 -18.78
C PRO A 376 -2.88 39.82 -20.23
N LEU A 377 -2.90 38.61 -20.79
CA LEU A 377 -2.64 38.38 -22.21
C LEU A 377 -3.68 39.10 -23.09
N ALA A 378 -4.98 38.96 -22.75
CA ALA A 378 -6.08 39.64 -23.43
C ALA A 378 -6.01 41.17 -23.29
N ALA A 379 -5.51 41.68 -22.17
CA ALA A 379 -5.37 43.12 -21.91
C ALA A 379 -4.24 43.78 -22.72
N GLY A 380 -3.33 43.01 -23.33
CA GLY A 380 -2.27 43.53 -24.21
C GLY A 380 -1.13 44.27 -23.51
N THR A 381 -1.03 44.20 -22.18
CA THR A 381 -0.10 45.03 -21.39
C THR A 381 1.27 44.44 -21.12
N LEU A 382 1.45 43.15 -21.41
CA LEU A 382 2.71 42.43 -21.26
C LEU A 382 3.71 42.86 -22.34
N THR A 383 4.99 42.94 -22.03
CA THR A 383 6.05 43.17 -23.03
C THR A 383 6.42 41.87 -23.75
N ASP A 384 7.14 41.96 -24.86
CA ASP A 384 7.60 40.76 -25.58
C ASP A 384 8.51 39.87 -24.71
N ASP A 385 9.32 40.48 -23.82
CA ASP A 385 10.11 39.76 -22.83
C ASP A 385 9.23 39.01 -21.81
N ASP A 386 8.15 39.64 -21.35
CA ASP A 386 7.19 39.00 -20.43
C ASP A 386 6.50 37.81 -21.11
N LEU A 387 6.16 37.96 -22.40
CA LEU A 387 5.52 36.91 -23.19
C LEU A 387 6.43 35.69 -23.38
N ILE A 388 7.75 35.86 -23.29
CA ILE A 388 8.70 34.74 -23.34
C ILE A 388 8.89 34.12 -21.95
N ARG A 389 8.92 34.92 -20.89
CA ARG A 389 9.31 34.48 -19.54
C ARG A 389 8.18 33.84 -18.74
N LEU A 390 7.01 34.47 -18.68
CA LEU A 390 5.89 34.07 -17.81
C LEU A 390 5.38 32.62 -18.02
N PRO A 391 5.20 32.13 -19.26
CA PRO A 391 4.82 30.74 -19.50
C PRO A 391 5.93 29.73 -19.13
N GLY A 392 7.19 30.09 -19.40
CA GLY A 392 8.36 29.24 -19.25
C GLY A 392 8.80 28.95 -17.80
N GLN A 393 8.38 29.79 -16.84
CA GLN A 393 8.71 29.67 -15.43
C GLN A 393 8.03 28.46 -14.76
N GLY A 394 8.55 27.26 -15.02
CA GLY A 394 8.11 26.08 -14.30
C GLY A 394 8.98 24.85 -14.48
N GLU A 395 9.60 24.44 -13.37
CA GLU A 395 10.28 23.15 -13.24
C GLU A 395 9.34 21.95 -13.49
N GLU A 396 9.88 20.87 -14.05
CA GLU A 396 9.16 19.63 -14.29
C GLU A 396 8.61 19.00 -13.01
N TRP A 397 7.41 18.44 -13.09
CA TRP A 397 6.73 17.78 -11.96
C TRP A 397 7.24 16.36 -11.69
N SER A 398 7.91 15.72 -12.66
CA SER A 398 8.38 14.34 -12.57
C SER A 398 9.28 14.10 -11.36
N SER A 399 10.23 14.99 -11.07
CA SER A 399 11.12 14.82 -9.90
C SER A 399 10.35 14.94 -8.58
N ALA A 400 9.47 15.94 -8.45
CA ALA A 400 8.69 16.15 -7.24
C ALA A 400 7.72 14.99 -6.97
N LEU A 401 7.14 14.42 -8.02
CA LEU A 401 6.31 13.21 -7.92
C LEU A 401 7.14 11.96 -7.57
N ALA A 402 8.32 11.79 -8.16
CA ALA A 402 9.20 10.67 -7.82
C ALA A 402 9.56 10.68 -6.33
N GLU A 403 9.89 11.85 -5.78
CA GLU A 403 10.13 12.02 -4.35
C GLU A 403 8.89 11.71 -3.52
N ALA A 404 7.72 12.21 -3.93
CA ALA A 404 6.47 11.93 -3.23
C ALA A 404 6.15 10.42 -3.19
N VAL A 405 6.33 9.68 -4.28
CA VAL A 405 6.05 8.23 -4.28
C VAL A 405 7.05 7.46 -3.41
N ALA A 406 8.30 7.90 -3.30
CA ALA A 406 9.25 7.32 -2.34
C ALA A 406 8.78 7.53 -0.88
N ASP A 407 8.22 8.70 -0.59
CA ASP A 407 7.63 9.01 0.71
C ASP A 407 6.34 8.22 0.96
N GLU A 408 5.50 8.00 -0.06
CA GLU A 408 4.34 7.11 0.01
C GLU A 408 4.76 5.65 0.28
N ALA A 409 5.89 5.19 -0.27
CA ALA A 409 6.44 3.87 0.05
C ALA A 409 6.81 3.75 1.54
N THR A 410 7.34 4.82 2.12
CA THR A 410 7.63 4.91 3.56
C THR A 410 6.34 4.86 4.39
N GLY A 411 5.30 5.61 3.98
CA GLY A 411 3.97 5.54 4.60
C GLY A 411 3.33 4.15 4.50
N PHE A 412 3.49 3.47 3.35
CA PHE A 412 3.02 2.12 3.15
C PHE A 412 3.74 1.10 4.04
N LEU A 413 5.07 1.21 4.20
CA LEU A 413 5.83 0.41 5.16
C LEU A 413 5.30 0.61 6.58
N ASP A 414 5.08 1.84 7.00
CA ASP A 414 4.57 2.15 8.34
C ASP A 414 3.20 1.48 8.59
N CYS A 415 2.27 1.59 7.62
CA CYS A 415 1.00 0.87 7.64
C CYS A 415 1.16 -0.66 7.74
N CYS A 416 2.07 -1.25 6.94
CA CYS A 416 2.35 -2.68 7.01
C CYS A 416 2.94 -3.09 8.37
N THR A 417 3.82 -2.28 8.96
CA THR A 417 4.39 -2.56 10.28
C THR A 417 3.33 -2.47 11.38
N TYR A 418 2.43 -1.50 11.31
CA TYR A 418 1.29 -1.36 12.22
C TYR A 418 0.35 -2.56 12.15
N VAL A 419 -0.02 -3.01 10.95
CA VAL A 419 -0.89 -4.19 10.78
C VAL A 419 -0.24 -5.45 11.35
N ARG A 420 1.09 -5.58 11.23
CA ARG A 420 1.85 -6.69 11.82
C ARG A 420 1.95 -6.61 13.35
N SER A 421 2.04 -5.41 13.91
CA SER A 421 2.21 -5.18 15.35
C SER A 421 0.88 -5.11 16.11
N ALA A 422 -0.23 -4.79 15.45
CA ALA A 422 -1.56 -4.64 16.04
C ALA A 422 -1.91 -5.84 16.95
N ALA A 423 -2.27 -5.55 18.20
CA ALA A 423 -2.52 -6.59 19.21
C ALA A 423 -3.99 -7.06 19.16
N GLU A 424 -4.91 -6.16 18.83
CA GLU A 424 -6.35 -6.42 18.90
C GLU A 424 -7.09 -6.16 17.58
N PRO A 425 -8.05 -7.02 17.20
CA PRO A 425 -8.86 -6.84 15.99
C PRO A 425 -9.66 -5.52 15.96
N GLY A 426 -9.93 -4.93 17.13
CA GLY A 426 -10.61 -3.64 17.24
C GLY A 426 -9.81 -2.45 16.72
N GLN A 427 -8.47 -2.58 16.65
CA GLN A 427 -7.55 -1.51 16.25
C GLN A 427 -7.34 -1.40 14.73
N VAL A 428 -7.91 -2.34 13.97
CA VAL A 428 -7.75 -2.45 12.52
C VAL A 428 -9.12 -2.48 11.82
N SER A 429 -9.14 -2.17 10.53
CA SER A 429 -10.37 -2.18 9.74
C SER A 429 -11.04 -3.57 9.76
N LYS A 430 -12.36 -3.62 9.52
CA LYS A 430 -13.14 -4.87 9.54
C LYS A 430 -12.53 -5.97 8.63
N GLN A 431 -11.87 -5.57 7.55
CA GLN A 431 -11.23 -6.46 6.59
C GLN A 431 -10.01 -7.20 7.19
N PHE A 432 -9.35 -6.64 8.21
CA PHE A 432 -8.18 -7.24 8.88
C PHE A 432 -8.54 -8.01 10.16
N ARG A 433 -9.77 -7.89 10.68
CA ARG A 433 -10.18 -8.54 11.94
C ARG A 433 -9.98 -10.05 11.93
N PHE A 434 -10.42 -10.69 10.85
CA PHE A 434 -10.36 -12.14 10.73
C PHE A 434 -8.94 -12.67 10.49
N PRO A 435 -8.14 -12.10 9.55
CA PRO A 435 -6.72 -12.41 9.46
C PRO A 435 -5.97 -12.24 10.79
N LEU A 436 -6.27 -11.19 11.56
CA LEU A 436 -5.64 -10.95 12.85
C LEU A 436 -6.05 -11.98 13.92
N LEU A 437 -7.30 -12.46 13.89
CA LEU A 437 -7.75 -13.56 14.75
C LEU A 437 -6.95 -14.85 14.45
N LEU A 438 -6.72 -15.12 13.17
CA LEU A 438 -5.98 -16.30 12.71
C LEU A 438 -4.48 -16.22 12.98
N ARG A 439 -3.88 -15.03 13.10
CA ARG A 439 -2.45 -14.84 13.43
C ARG A 439 -2.03 -15.60 14.68
N ARG A 440 -2.90 -15.72 15.69
CA ARG A 440 -2.59 -16.48 16.93
C ARG A 440 -2.39 -17.96 16.68
N CYS A 441 -3.18 -18.53 15.77
CA CYS A 441 -3.14 -19.95 15.43
C CYS A 441 -2.10 -20.25 14.34
N PHE A 442 -1.87 -19.30 13.42
CA PHE A 442 -1.13 -19.50 12.17
C PHE A 442 -0.20 -18.33 11.83
N PRO A 443 0.80 -18.05 12.68
CA PRO A 443 1.65 -16.87 12.53
C PRO A 443 2.59 -16.90 11.31
N LEU A 444 3.06 -18.08 10.86
CA LEU A 444 3.96 -18.17 9.71
C LEU A 444 3.22 -17.89 8.40
N GLU A 445 2.06 -18.50 8.22
CA GLU A 445 1.21 -18.30 7.06
C GLU A 445 0.69 -16.85 6.99
N TYR A 446 0.32 -16.29 8.14
CA TYR A 446 -0.02 -14.87 8.26
C TYR A 446 1.18 -13.96 7.91
N SER A 447 2.38 -14.25 8.42
CA SER A 447 3.61 -13.50 8.11
C SER A 447 3.89 -13.49 6.60
N ILE A 448 3.82 -14.66 5.96
CA ILE A 448 3.99 -14.82 4.52
C ILE A 448 2.92 -14.05 3.74
N TRP A 449 1.65 -14.13 4.16
CA TRP A 449 0.56 -13.41 3.51
C TRP A 449 0.77 -11.89 3.52
N VAL A 450 1.10 -11.30 4.68
CA VAL A 450 1.39 -9.86 4.79
C VAL A 450 2.61 -9.47 3.95
N ARG A 451 3.66 -10.29 3.94
CA ARG A 451 4.88 -10.03 3.15
C ARG A 451 4.64 -10.09 1.65
N ARG A 452 3.80 -11.02 1.18
CA ARG A 452 3.42 -11.09 -0.24
C ARG A 452 2.70 -9.83 -0.70
N ASP A 453 1.74 -9.36 0.11
CA ASP A 453 1.02 -8.10 -0.13
C ASP A 453 2.00 -6.92 -0.12
N PHE A 454 2.86 -6.82 0.89
CA PHE A 454 3.87 -5.77 0.97
C PHE A 454 4.78 -5.74 -0.26
N LEU A 455 5.33 -6.89 -0.67
CA LEU A 455 6.18 -7.00 -1.86
C LEU A 455 5.45 -6.58 -3.14
N PHE A 456 4.17 -6.93 -3.28
CA PHE A 456 3.36 -6.49 -4.42
C PHE A 456 3.23 -4.97 -4.45
N GLY A 457 2.92 -4.34 -3.32
CA GLY A 457 2.86 -2.88 -3.21
C GLY A 457 4.21 -2.20 -3.49
N LEU A 458 5.33 -2.77 -3.02
CA LEU A 458 6.68 -2.24 -3.32
C LEU A 458 7.01 -2.30 -4.81
N LYS A 459 6.68 -3.42 -5.48
CA LYS A 459 6.89 -3.55 -6.93
C LYS A 459 6.05 -2.53 -7.70
N PHE A 460 4.80 -2.29 -7.26
CA PHE A 460 3.96 -1.26 -7.83
C PHE A 460 4.59 0.14 -7.67
N LEU A 461 5.02 0.50 -6.47
CA LEU A 461 5.64 1.81 -6.18
C LEU A 461 6.98 2.00 -6.90
N SER A 462 7.84 0.98 -6.92
CA SER A 462 9.11 0.98 -7.68
C SER A 462 8.85 1.26 -9.17
N ARG A 463 7.83 0.62 -9.75
CA ARG A 463 7.39 0.88 -11.12
C ARG A 463 6.95 2.33 -11.32
N GLN A 464 6.20 2.93 -10.38
CA GLN A 464 5.83 4.35 -10.45
C GLN A 464 7.07 5.27 -10.44
N LEU A 465 8.03 5.05 -9.53
CA LEU A 465 9.26 5.83 -9.47
C LEU A 465 10.05 5.74 -10.77
N ASN A 466 10.19 4.53 -11.30
CA ASN A 466 10.91 4.29 -12.55
C ASN A 466 10.26 5.05 -13.72
N LEU A 467 8.92 5.08 -13.76
CA LEU A 467 8.18 5.86 -14.76
C LEU A 467 8.43 7.38 -14.65
N TYR A 468 8.68 7.91 -13.46
CA TYR A 468 9.02 9.33 -13.29
C TYR A 468 10.49 9.66 -13.57
N ARG A 469 11.41 8.74 -13.27
CA ARG A 469 12.86 8.99 -13.36
C ARG A 469 13.45 8.67 -14.72
N ASN A 470 12.99 7.60 -15.36
CA ASN A 470 13.69 7.01 -16.51
C ASN A 470 12.85 6.98 -17.79
N MET A 471 11.60 7.47 -17.78
CA MET A 471 10.78 7.43 -18.99
C MET A 471 11.23 8.47 -20.01
N PRO A 472 11.23 8.12 -21.31
CA PRO A 472 11.49 9.07 -22.36
C PRO A 472 10.43 10.17 -22.38
N SER A 473 10.87 11.42 -22.59
CA SER A 473 10.03 12.62 -22.60
C SER A 473 8.90 12.61 -23.63
N PHE A 474 8.96 11.74 -24.64
CA PHE A 474 7.92 11.60 -25.68
C PHE A 474 6.76 10.67 -25.29
N THR A 475 6.80 10.04 -24.10
CA THR A 475 5.74 9.11 -23.71
C THR A 475 4.48 9.85 -23.27
N THR A 476 3.36 9.57 -23.92
CA THR A 476 2.07 10.19 -23.61
C THR A 476 1.58 9.86 -22.20
N GLY A 477 0.76 10.73 -21.62
CA GLY A 477 0.12 10.53 -20.32
C GLY A 477 -0.69 9.24 -20.23
N ASN A 478 -1.42 8.89 -21.29
CA ASN A 478 -2.15 7.62 -21.36
C ASN A 478 -1.22 6.41 -21.46
N GLY A 479 -0.11 6.51 -22.20
CA GLY A 479 0.90 5.46 -22.24
C GLY A 479 1.49 5.22 -20.84
N ARG A 480 1.88 6.31 -20.14
CA ARG A 480 2.34 6.25 -18.75
C ARG A 480 1.29 5.63 -17.83
N TYR A 481 0.03 6.04 -17.93
CA TYR A 481 -1.09 5.48 -17.17
C TYR A 481 -1.27 3.97 -17.38
N GLN A 482 -1.23 3.50 -18.63
CA GLN A 482 -1.36 2.07 -18.94
C GLN A 482 -0.22 1.25 -18.33
N MET A 483 1.01 1.77 -18.36
CA MET A 483 2.17 1.13 -17.73
C MET A 483 2.12 1.19 -16.19
N ALA A 484 1.53 2.26 -15.65
CA ALA A 484 1.38 2.50 -14.22
C ALA A 484 0.18 1.78 -13.59
N CYS A 485 -0.78 1.33 -14.39
CA CYS A 485 -2.08 0.83 -13.95
C CYS A 485 -1.96 -0.20 -12.83
N PHE A 486 -2.71 0.00 -11.75
CA PHE A 486 -2.77 -0.94 -10.64
C PHE A 486 -3.57 -2.18 -11.07
N ASP A 487 -3.02 -3.39 -10.89
CA ASP A 487 -3.72 -4.62 -11.26
C ASP A 487 -4.71 -5.02 -10.17
N ASP A 488 -5.89 -4.39 -10.18
CA ASP A 488 -6.99 -4.69 -9.25
C ASP A 488 -7.44 -6.15 -9.33
N ALA A 489 -7.39 -6.76 -10.52
CA ALA A 489 -7.77 -8.15 -10.71
C ALA A 489 -6.77 -9.09 -10.03
N GLU A 490 -5.47 -8.82 -10.15
CA GLU A 490 -4.43 -9.54 -9.42
C GLU A 490 -4.54 -9.30 -7.91
N ALA A 491 -4.71 -8.05 -7.47
CA ALA A 491 -4.85 -7.71 -6.06
C ALA A 491 -6.05 -8.41 -5.43
N LEU A 492 -7.20 -8.46 -6.13
CA LEU A 492 -8.40 -9.14 -5.68
C LEU A 492 -8.27 -10.67 -5.73
N ARG A 493 -7.63 -11.22 -6.78
CA ARG A 493 -7.40 -12.66 -6.96
C ARG A 493 -6.44 -13.20 -5.91
N ASN A 494 -5.41 -12.44 -5.55
CA ASN A 494 -4.41 -12.87 -4.56
C ASN A 494 -4.66 -12.32 -3.14
N LYS A 495 -5.71 -11.50 -2.96
CA LYS A 495 -6.06 -10.80 -1.73
C LYS A 495 -4.89 -9.98 -1.15
N TYR A 496 -4.29 -9.14 -2.00
CA TYR A 496 -3.38 -8.08 -1.59
C TYR A 496 -4.21 -6.91 -1.02
N LEU A 497 -4.75 -7.12 0.19
CA LEU A 497 -5.71 -6.23 0.83
C LEU A 497 -5.10 -4.85 1.14
N LEU A 498 -3.87 -4.79 1.65
CA LEU A 498 -3.22 -3.52 1.98
C LEU A 498 -2.91 -2.73 0.71
N SER A 499 -2.31 -3.39 -0.27
CA SER A 499 -1.99 -2.74 -1.54
C SER A 499 -3.25 -2.26 -2.27
N GLY A 500 -4.29 -3.09 -2.36
CA GLY A 500 -5.55 -2.72 -3.02
C GLY A 500 -6.31 -1.59 -2.32
N MET A 501 -6.21 -1.50 -0.99
CA MET A 501 -6.86 -0.45 -0.21
C MET A 501 -6.11 0.88 -0.26
N LEU A 502 -4.77 0.84 -0.25
CA LEU A 502 -3.94 2.04 -0.08
C LEU A 502 -3.35 2.59 -1.39
N LEU A 503 -3.10 1.73 -2.39
CA LEU A 503 -2.29 2.09 -3.56
C LEU A 503 -3.09 2.16 -4.88
N SER A 504 -4.31 1.64 -4.93
CA SER A 504 -5.12 1.55 -6.15
C SER A 504 -5.43 2.91 -6.79
N GLY A 505 -5.44 4.00 -6.02
CA GLY A 505 -5.68 5.35 -6.54
C GLY A 505 -4.45 6.07 -7.11
N LEU A 506 -3.25 5.47 -7.05
CA LEU A 506 -2.01 6.16 -7.42
C LEU A 506 -1.71 6.12 -8.94
N ASP A 507 -2.31 5.22 -9.70
CA ASP A 507 -2.07 5.10 -11.14
C ASP A 507 -2.55 6.33 -11.93
N GLY A 508 -3.67 6.95 -11.51
CA GLY A 508 -4.27 8.13 -12.13
C GLY A 508 -3.40 9.39 -12.09
N ILE A 509 -2.34 9.42 -11.27
CA ILE A 509 -1.45 10.57 -11.11
C ILE A 509 -0.73 10.90 -12.43
N HIS A 510 -0.36 9.89 -13.23
CA HIS A 510 0.28 10.13 -14.54
C HIS A 510 -0.63 10.89 -15.51
N ARG A 511 -1.94 10.64 -15.47
CA ARG A 511 -2.92 11.44 -16.23
C ARG A 511 -3.00 12.86 -15.69
N LYS A 512 -2.96 13.03 -14.36
CA LYS A 512 -2.96 14.37 -13.74
C LYS A 512 -1.72 15.17 -14.09
N GLN A 513 -0.56 14.51 -14.18
CA GLN A 513 0.67 15.11 -14.67
C GLN A 513 0.53 15.55 -16.14
N ALA A 514 0.08 14.67 -17.03
CA ALA A 514 -0.13 15.03 -18.44
C ALA A 514 -1.17 16.14 -18.62
N TRP A 515 -2.18 16.18 -17.74
CA TRP A 515 -3.17 17.26 -17.70
C TRP A 515 -2.55 18.61 -17.36
N ILE A 516 -1.68 18.71 -16.35
CA ILE A 516 -0.99 19.97 -16.06
C ILE A 516 0.02 20.36 -17.15
N GLU A 517 0.68 19.37 -17.77
CA GLU A 517 1.55 19.60 -18.93
C GLU A 517 0.75 20.13 -20.13
N ASN A 518 -0.52 19.72 -20.30
CA ASN A 518 -1.44 20.30 -21.29
C ASN A 518 -1.82 21.74 -20.97
N HIS A 519 -2.09 22.10 -19.71
CA HIS A 519 -2.30 23.51 -19.34
C HIS A 519 -1.11 24.39 -19.74
N LYS A 520 0.11 23.91 -19.48
CA LYS A 520 1.32 24.61 -19.88
C LYS A 520 1.42 24.74 -21.40
N LEU A 521 1.25 23.63 -22.13
CA LEU A 521 1.24 23.63 -23.60
C LEU A 521 0.26 24.65 -24.19
N LEU A 522 -0.98 24.68 -23.69
CA LEU A 522 -1.99 25.62 -24.20
C LEU A 522 -1.62 27.07 -23.88
N THR A 523 -1.07 27.33 -22.70
CA THR A 523 -0.61 28.66 -22.30
C THR A 523 0.57 29.11 -23.17
N ASP A 524 1.59 28.27 -23.35
CA ASP A 524 2.73 28.53 -24.23
C ASP A 524 2.25 28.82 -25.67
N THR A 525 1.27 28.06 -26.16
CA THR A 525 0.66 28.25 -27.50
C THR A 525 -0.09 29.58 -27.58
N ALA A 526 -0.88 29.94 -26.56
CA ALA A 526 -1.60 31.23 -26.52
C ALA A 526 -0.63 32.43 -26.54
N PHE A 527 0.47 32.33 -25.80
CA PHE A 527 1.51 33.35 -25.80
C PHE A 527 2.25 33.43 -27.14
N ALA A 528 2.48 32.31 -27.82
CA ALA A 528 3.01 32.28 -29.18
C ALA A 528 2.05 32.93 -30.21
N ILE A 529 0.74 32.68 -30.08
CA ILE A 529 -0.30 33.33 -30.90
C ILE A 529 -0.28 34.85 -30.68
N GLU A 530 -0.17 35.31 -29.44
CA GLU A 530 -0.13 36.75 -29.15
C GLU A 530 1.13 37.41 -29.72
N ARG A 531 2.30 36.75 -29.63
CA ARG A 531 3.53 37.23 -30.28
C ARG A 531 3.39 37.31 -31.80
N PHE A 532 2.75 36.32 -32.42
CA PHE A 532 2.43 36.33 -33.85
C PHE A 532 1.52 37.52 -34.19
N ARG A 533 0.44 37.72 -33.42
CA ARG A 533 -0.52 38.82 -33.61
C ARG A 533 0.15 40.19 -33.52
N ARG A 534 1.04 40.39 -32.55
CA ARG A 534 1.79 41.65 -32.41
C ARG A 534 2.73 41.92 -33.57
N LYS A 535 3.33 40.86 -34.14
CA LYS A 535 4.27 41.00 -35.26
C LYS A 535 3.55 41.23 -36.60
N TYR A 536 2.45 40.51 -36.84
CA TYR A 536 1.78 40.48 -38.15
C TYR A 536 0.42 41.19 -38.20
N GLY A 537 -0.09 41.66 -37.06
CA GLY A 537 -1.35 42.39 -36.94
C GLY A 537 -2.61 41.51 -37.01
N THR A 538 -2.48 40.21 -37.25
CA THR A 538 -3.60 39.28 -37.41
C THR A 538 -3.40 38.01 -36.57
N LEU A 539 -4.49 37.33 -36.22
CA LEU A 539 -4.42 35.99 -35.65
C LEU A 539 -3.94 34.99 -36.71
N PRO A 540 -3.17 33.95 -36.33
CA PRO A 540 -2.77 32.91 -37.26
C PRO A 540 -4.00 32.12 -37.74
N GLU A 541 -4.00 31.70 -39.00
CA GLU A 541 -5.09 30.87 -39.56
C GLU A 541 -5.03 29.45 -39.01
N THR A 542 -3.83 28.90 -38.84
CA THR A 542 -3.59 27.57 -38.27
C THR A 542 -2.43 27.60 -37.28
N LEU A 543 -2.34 26.60 -36.40
CA LEU A 543 -1.26 26.53 -35.40
C LEU A 543 0.11 26.22 -36.04
N GLU A 544 0.12 25.59 -37.22
CA GLU A 544 1.35 25.30 -37.96
C GLU A 544 2.07 26.56 -38.41
N THR A 545 1.36 27.68 -38.61
CA THR A 545 1.97 28.97 -38.97
C THR A 545 2.89 29.53 -37.87
N LEU A 546 2.75 29.05 -36.63
CA LEU A 546 3.62 29.45 -35.52
C LEU A 546 5.00 28.80 -35.58
N VAL A 547 5.19 27.77 -36.41
CA VAL A 547 6.43 27.00 -36.54
C VAL A 547 7.25 27.48 -37.74
N PRO A 548 8.59 27.64 -37.62
CA PRO A 548 9.43 27.44 -36.44
C PRO A 548 9.63 28.72 -35.60
N GLU A 549 9.04 29.85 -36.00
CA GLU A 549 9.42 31.17 -35.48
C GLU A 549 9.02 31.38 -34.00
N PHE A 550 7.82 30.95 -33.62
CA PHE A 550 7.28 31.13 -32.26
C PHE A 550 7.21 29.83 -31.47
N LEU A 551 7.12 28.68 -32.15
CA LEU A 551 7.13 27.33 -31.59
C LEU A 551 8.12 26.43 -32.33
N GLU A 552 8.81 25.55 -31.62
CA GLU A 552 9.76 24.59 -32.22
C GLU A 552 9.06 23.51 -33.06
N SER A 553 7.87 23.09 -32.64
CA SER A 553 7.08 22.04 -33.28
C SER A 553 5.58 22.29 -33.10
N PRO A 554 4.71 21.70 -33.95
CA PRO A 554 3.27 21.81 -33.77
C PRO A 554 2.84 21.35 -32.37
N PRO A 555 1.90 22.05 -31.72
CA PRO A 555 1.48 21.73 -30.36
C PRO A 555 0.65 20.44 -30.34
N LEU A 556 1.22 19.38 -29.75
CA LEU A 556 0.58 18.08 -29.55
C LEU A 556 0.26 17.87 -28.07
N SER A 557 -0.95 17.41 -27.78
CA SER A 557 -1.41 17.05 -26.44
C SER A 557 -0.46 16.05 -25.78
N ARG A 558 -0.08 16.34 -24.54
CA ARG A 558 0.78 15.48 -23.70
C ARG A 558 0.03 14.26 -23.18
N MET A 559 -1.29 14.23 -23.30
CA MET A 559 -2.13 13.10 -22.89
C MET A 559 -2.10 11.95 -23.89
N ASP A 560 -2.12 12.24 -25.19
CA ASP A 560 -2.38 11.28 -26.27
C ASP A 560 -1.63 11.56 -27.59
N ALA A 561 -0.82 12.62 -27.64
CA ALA A 561 -0.11 13.09 -28.83
C ALA A 561 -1.01 13.54 -30.00
N LEU A 562 -2.28 13.87 -29.73
CA LEU A 562 -3.17 14.46 -30.74
C LEU A 562 -2.94 15.97 -30.90
N PRO A 563 -3.16 16.55 -32.09
CA PRO A 563 -3.07 17.99 -32.30
C PRO A 563 -4.02 18.78 -31.38
N VAL A 564 -3.56 19.92 -30.87
CA VAL A 564 -4.41 20.87 -30.16
C VAL A 564 -5.45 21.46 -31.11
N ARG A 565 -6.72 21.48 -30.71
CA ARG A 565 -7.78 22.10 -31.48
C ARG A 565 -7.74 23.61 -31.28
N TYR A 566 -7.73 24.34 -32.38
CA TYR A 566 -7.78 25.80 -32.42
C TYR A 566 -9.07 26.24 -33.10
N GLU A 567 -9.91 26.95 -32.35
CA GLU A 567 -11.13 27.58 -32.84
C GLU A 567 -10.95 29.09 -32.72
N ARG A 568 -11.12 29.81 -33.82
CA ARG A 568 -11.01 31.27 -33.84
C ARG A 568 -12.32 31.90 -34.26
N ASP A 569 -12.58 33.05 -33.66
CA ASP A 569 -13.58 34.01 -34.08
C ASP A 569 -12.88 35.35 -34.38
N GLU A 570 -13.63 36.40 -34.72
CA GLU A 570 -13.06 37.73 -35.00
C GLU A 570 -12.40 38.37 -33.77
N SER A 571 -12.97 38.15 -32.57
CA SER A 571 -12.56 38.81 -31.31
C SER A 571 -12.13 37.85 -30.20
N SER A 572 -12.00 36.54 -30.50
CA SER A 572 -11.56 35.56 -29.52
C SER A 572 -11.02 34.30 -30.18
N TYR A 573 -10.26 33.51 -29.42
CA TYR A 573 -9.92 32.16 -29.82
C TYR A 573 -9.96 31.21 -28.62
N THR A 574 -10.17 29.93 -28.92
CA THR A 574 -10.20 28.84 -27.95
C THR A 574 -9.23 27.75 -28.39
N LEU A 575 -8.32 27.39 -27.48
CA LEU A 575 -7.46 26.23 -27.59
C LEU A 575 -8.04 25.09 -26.75
N THR A 576 -8.13 23.89 -27.32
CA THR A 576 -8.58 22.71 -26.59
C THR A 576 -7.63 21.54 -26.79
N ALA A 577 -7.11 21.01 -25.68
CA ALA A 577 -6.45 19.72 -25.63
C ALA A 577 -7.42 18.71 -24.99
N PHE A 578 -7.89 17.75 -25.77
CA PHE A 578 -8.88 16.78 -25.27
C PHE A 578 -8.24 15.75 -24.33
N GLY A 579 -9.03 15.32 -23.34
CA GLY A 579 -8.71 14.18 -22.49
C GLY A 579 -8.84 12.85 -23.23
N PRO A 580 -8.44 11.72 -22.61
CA PRO A 580 -8.61 10.40 -23.19
C PRO A 580 -10.08 10.14 -23.54
N PRO A 581 -10.38 9.44 -24.65
CA PRO A 581 -11.74 9.03 -24.95
C PRO A 581 -12.33 8.16 -23.82
N GLY A 582 -13.62 8.36 -23.51
CA GLY A 582 -14.35 7.58 -22.49
C GLY A 582 -14.97 8.43 -21.38
N LYS A 583 -15.38 7.77 -20.28
CA LYS A 583 -16.15 8.39 -19.18
C LYS A 583 -15.48 9.59 -18.50
N ASN A 584 -14.17 9.76 -18.64
CA ASN A 584 -13.40 10.83 -18.00
C ASN A 584 -12.79 11.83 -19.02
N ALA A 585 -13.28 11.83 -20.26
CA ALA A 585 -12.75 12.70 -21.32
C ALA A 585 -12.83 14.18 -20.95
N GLU A 586 -13.98 14.63 -20.43
CA GLU A 586 -14.17 16.02 -20.00
C GLU A 586 -13.28 16.39 -18.81
N THR A 587 -13.09 15.47 -17.85
CA THR A 587 -12.30 15.71 -16.63
C THR A 587 -10.84 16.05 -16.91
N PHE A 588 -10.28 15.51 -17.99
CA PHE A 588 -8.88 15.72 -18.37
C PHE A 588 -8.73 16.57 -19.64
N SER A 589 -9.83 17.09 -20.18
CA SER A 589 -9.76 18.08 -21.25
C SER A 589 -9.35 19.42 -20.65
N VAL A 590 -8.46 20.12 -21.34
CA VAL A 590 -8.07 21.48 -20.99
C VAL A 590 -8.57 22.40 -22.10
N ARG A 591 -9.27 23.46 -21.70
CA ARG A 591 -9.73 24.50 -22.59
C ARG A 591 -9.18 25.83 -22.11
N LEU A 592 -8.61 26.58 -23.03
CA LEU A 592 -8.11 27.93 -22.79
C LEU A 592 -8.79 28.87 -23.79
N SER A 593 -9.54 29.85 -23.30
CA SER A 593 -10.20 30.85 -24.12
C SER A 593 -9.60 32.21 -23.86
N VAL A 594 -9.22 32.91 -24.91
CA VAL A 594 -8.62 34.24 -24.85
C VAL A 594 -9.47 35.17 -25.70
N SER A 595 -9.97 36.24 -25.07
CA SER A 595 -10.59 37.35 -25.80
C SER A 595 -9.49 38.27 -26.33
N VAL A 596 -9.60 38.64 -27.59
CA VAL A 596 -8.75 39.64 -28.21
C VAL A 596 -9.40 40.99 -27.92
N GLY A 597 -8.80 41.78 -27.02
CA GLY A 597 -9.20 43.16 -26.87
C GLY A 597 -8.90 43.94 -28.15
N ASP A 598 -9.76 44.91 -28.50
CA ASP A 598 -9.52 45.91 -29.54
C ASP A 598 -8.35 46.81 -29.12
N GLY A 599 -7.13 46.27 -29.23
CA GLY A 599 -5.89 47.02 -29.13
C GLY A 599 -5.61 47.75 -30.44
N ILE A 600 -6.46 48.70 -30.80
CA ILE A 600 -6.10 49.80 -31.71
C ILE A 600 -6.57 51.11 -31.09
N ASN A 601 -5.69 51.72 -30.31
CA ASN A 601 -5.19 53.08 -30.53
C ASN A 601 -4.09 53.43 -29.54
#